data_AF-A0A1Q8JCV0-F1
#
_entry.id   AF-A0A1Q8JCV0-F1
#
_cell.length_a   1.000
_cell.length_b   1.000
_cell.length_c   1.000
_cell.angle_alpha   90.00
_cell.angle_beta   90.00
_cell.angle_gamma   90.00
#
_symmetry.space_group_name_H-M   'P 1'
#
loop_
_entity.id
_entity.type
_entity.pdbx_description
1 polymer ?
#
loop_
_entity_poly.entity_id
_entity_poly.type
_entity_poly.pdbx_seq_one_letter_code
_entity_poly.pdbx_strand_id
1 'polypeptide(L)' 'MTEIPTAAGKLYLATVIDLYSRRLLGAATGLHPNAELACEAIRMATAARGGAG' A
#
# COMPACT_ATOMS: atom_id res chain seq x y z
N MET A 1 7.70 -0.04 -9.82
CA MET A 1 7.16 1.22 -9.26
C MET A 1 5.89 1.53 -10.02
N THR A 2 4.77 1.70 -9.32
CA THR A 2 3.45 1.89 -9.95
C THR A 2 3.04 3.34 -9.78
N GLU A 3 2.95 4.06 -10.91
CA GLU A 3 2.53 5.46 -10.93
C GLU A 3 1.05 5.55 -11.31
N ILE A 4 0.31 6.43 -10.64
CA ILE A 4 -1.07 6.76 -10.94
C ILE A 4 -1.10 8.23 -11.39
N PRO A 5 -1.36 8.52 -12.67
CA PRO A 5 -1.50 9.89 -13.13
C PRO A 5 -2.80 10.50 -12.58
N THR A 6 -2.72 11.73 -12.09
CA THR A 6 -3.88 12.53 -11.67
C THR A 6 -3.80 13.93 -12.26
N ALA A 7 -4.90 14.69 -12.23
CA ALA A 7 -4.91 16.08 -12.68
C ALA A 7 -3.98 17.00 -11.85
N ALA A 8 -3.64 16.63 -10.61
CA ALA A 8 -2.77 17.38 -9.73
C ALA A 8 -1.30 16.89 -9.75
N GLY A 9 -0.96 15.94 -10.63
CA GLY A 9 0.35 15.29 -10.67
C GLY A 9 0.27 13.80 -10.40
N LYS A 10 1.43 13.13 -10.34
CA LYS A 10 1.49 11.67 -10.17
C LYS A 10 1.42 11.28 -8.70
N LEU A 11 0.74 10.17 -8.42
CA LEU A 11 0.82 9.45 -7.16
C LEU A 11 1.58 8.14 -7.36
N TYR A 12 2.17 7.64 -6.28
CA TYR A 12 2.81 6.34 -6.22
C TYR A 12 1.97 5.40 -5.38
N LEU A 13 1.81 4.16 -5.86
CA LEU A 13 1.03 3.13 -5.19
C LEU A 13 1.96 2.06 -4.59
N ALA A 14 1.80 1.80 -3.30
CA ALA A 14 2.33 0.61 -2.62
C ALA A 14 1.19 -0.35 -2.29
N THR A 15 1.38 -1.65 -2.53
CA THR A 15 0.39 -2.71 -2.23
C THR A 15 1.05 -3.88 -1.51
N VAL A 16 0.29 -4.54 -0.63
CA VAL A 16 0.65 -5.80 0.03
C VAL A 16 -0.38 -6.84 -0.35
N ILE A 17 0.06 -7.94 -0.97
CA ILE A 17 -0.80 -9.01 -1.48
C ILE A 17 -0.40 -10.32 -0.81
N ASP A 18 -1.39 -11.08 -0.35
CA ASP A 18 -1.17 -12.48 0.04
C ASP A 18 -0.96 -13.34 -1.20
N LEU A 19 0.19 -14.02 -1.28
CA LEU A 19 0.56 -14.81 -2.46
C LEU A 19 -0.25 -16.11 -2.59
N TYR A 20 -0.77 -16.66 -1.49
CA TYR A 20 -1.60 -17.87 -1.54
C TYR A 20 -3.01 -17.54 -2.04
N SER A 21 -3.72 -16.65 -1.34
CA SER A 21 -5.11 -16.31 -1.66
C SER A 21 -5.27 -15.26 -2.77
N ARG A 22 -4.18 -14.61 -3.19
CA ARG A 22 -4.17 -13.42 -4.08
C ARG A 22 -4.96 -12.22 -3.53
N ARG A 23 -5.27 -12.22 -2.23
CA ARG A 23 -6.01 -11.13 -1.59
C ARG A 23 -5.12 -9.90 -1.39
N LEU A 24 -5.61 -8.72 -1.76
CA LEU A 24 -5.00 -7.44 -1.40
C LEU A 24 -5.23 -7.18 0.10
N LEU A 25 -4.15 -7.14 0.88
CA LEU A 25 -4.21 -6.95 2.34
C LEU A 25 -4.05 -5.49 2.76
N GLY A 26 -3.33 -4.68 1.97
CA GLY A 26 -3.11 -3.27 2.26
C GLY A 26 -2.67 -2.52 1.01
N ALA A 27 -3.01 -1.24 0.92
CA ALA A 27 -2.65 -0.36 -0.18
C ALA A 27 -2.55 1.08 0.30
N ALA A 28 -1.49 1.78 -0.10
CA ALA A 28 -1.30 3.19 0.23
C ALA A 28 -0.84 3.97 -1.00
N THR A 29 -1.24 5.24 -1.11
CA THR A 29 -0.81 6.16 -2.15
C THR A 29 -0.05 7.35 -1.56
N GLY A 30 1.02 7.79 -2.21
CA GLY A 30 1.83 8.93 -1.75
C GLY A 30 2.47 9.71 -2.90
N LEU A 31 3.01 10.89 -2.58
CA LEU A 31 3.67 11.76 -3.56
C LEU A 31 5.07 11.28 -3.97
N HIS A 32 5.67 10.37 -3.18
CA HIS A 32 7.00 9.83 -3.43
C HIS A 32 7.04 8.31 -3.17
N PRO A 33 7.86 7.55 -3.92
CA PRO A 33 8.05 6.11 -3.72
C PRO A 33 9.04 5.85 -2.56
N ASN A 34 8.69 6.27 -1.35
CA ASN A 34 9.57 6.19 -0.18
C ASN A 34 9.22 5.03 0.77
N ALA A 35 10.08 4.79 1.76
CA ALA A 35 9.89 3.74 2.74
C ALA A 35 8.63 3.96 3.60
N GLU A 36 8.28 5.21 3.90
CA GLU A 36 7.07 5.55 4.67
C GLU A 36 5.80 5.05 3.96
N LEU A 37 5.70 5.26 2.65
CA LEU A 37 4.59 4.77 1.84
C LEU A 37 4.46 3.24 1.90
N ALA A 38 5.59 2.52 1.87
CA ALA A 38 5.60 1.07 2.02
C ALA A 38 5.18 0.64 3.44
N CYS A 39 5.67 1.34 4.46
CA CYS A 39 5.30 1.11 5.86
C CYS A 39 3.80 1.30 6.10
N GLU A 40 3.15 2.29 5.47
CA GLU A 40 1.70 2.47 5.57
C GLU A 40 0.93 1.27 5.01
N ALA A 41 1.29 0.81 3.80
CA ALA A 41 0.65 -0.37 3.21
C ALA A 41 0.83 -1.63 4.09
N ILE A 42 1.99 -1.78 4.75
CA ILE A 42 2.27 -2.88 5.70
C ILE A 42 1.44 -2.75 6.99
N ARG A 43 1.29 -1.54 7.54
CA ARG A 43 0.43 -1.29 8.71
C ARG A 43 -1.01 -1.69 8.42
N MET A 44 -1.54 -1.26 7.28
CA MET A 44 -2.89 -1.64 6.82
C MET A 44 -3.02 -3.16 6.69
N ALA A 45 -2.03 -3.82 6.07
CA ALA A 45 -2.02 -5.28 5.94
C ALA A 45 -1.97 -6.01 7.30
N THR A 46 -1.28 -5.44 8.28
CA THR A 46 -1.22 -6.00 9.65
C THR A 46 -2.55 -5.87 10.36
N ALA A 47 -3.21 -4.71 10.25
CA ALA A 47 -4.56 -4.52 10.79
C ALA A 47 -5.58 -5.49 10.16
N ALA A 48 -5.50 -5.71 8.85
CA ALA A 48 -6.38 -6.64 8.12
C ALA A 48 -6.20 -8.12 8.50
N ARG A 49 -5.09 -8.50 9.15
CA ARG A 49 -4.84 -9.87 9.64
C ARG A 49 -5.41 -10.14 11.05
N GLY A 50 -6.06 -9.14 11.69
CA GLY A 50 -6.62 -9.29 13.03
C GLY A 50 -5.62 -8.99 14.16
N GLY A 51 -4.50 -8.31 13.87
CA GLY A 51 -3.57 -7.81 14.87
C GLY A 51 -4.11 -6.55 15.55
N ALA A 52 -5.23 -6.65 16.26
CA ALA A 52 -5.61 -5.70 17.29
C ALA A 52 -5.06 -6.23 18.61
N GLY A 53 -3.88 -5.73 18.99
CA GLY A 53 -3.42 -5.73 20.38
C GLY A 53 -3.75 -4.38 20.99
#